data_AF-A0AB35MPZ9-F1
#
_entry.id   AF-A0AB35MPZ9-F1
#
_cell.length_a   1.000
_cell.length_b   1.000
_cell.length_c   1.000
_cell.angle_alpha   90.00
_cell.angle_beta   90.00
_cell.angle_gamma   90.00
#
_symmetry.space_group_name_H-M   'P 1'
#
loop_
_entity.id
_entity.type
_entity.pdbx_description
1 polymer ?
#
loop_
_entity_poly.entity_id
_entity_poly.type
_entity_poly.pdbx_seq_one_letter_code
_entity_poly.pdbx_strand_id
1 'polypeptide(L)'
;MRENRPDFSNIKSFEEFNRYYWYREELSQICKSLGLEYRRTKQELNYIIEQYFKGNRIEKSVKKVKKKQAEAITLNTPLLECGFSFNQKFREYFSVATGVEPFKFNADMATAWRKVKAGNDLNFTIQDMLKVYYGESDYAKYDHSVCQWNQFLKDFCSDEFSDFYSNKLKVAAILWKEVRDSTNEKIYSRQLLDEYRCKIEECQK
;
A
#
# COMPACT_ATOMS: atom_id res chain seq x y z
N MET A 1 -15.90 -7.27 -11.67
CA MET A 1 -17.05 -8.10 -11.26
C MET A 1 -17.53 -7.58 -9.91
N ARG A 2 -18.81 -7.23 -9.82
CA ARG A 2 -19.47 -6.50 -8.72
C ARG A 2 -20.58 -7.35 -8.08
N GLU A 3 -20.53 -8.67 -8.18
CA GLU A 3 -21.76 -9.46 -8.06
C GLU A 3 -22.29 -9.58 -6.62
N ASN A 4 -21.46 -9.36 -5.59
CA ASN A 4 -21.86 -9.60 -4.19
C ASN A 4 -21.65 -8.42 -3.22
N ARG A 5 -21.38 -7.19 -3.70
CA ARG A 5 -21.10 -6.03 -2.83
C ARG A 5 -22.16 -4.93 -3.02
N PRO A 6 -22.75 -4.36 -1.94
CA PRO A 6 -23.67 -3.24 -2.04
C PRO A 6 -22.97 -1.99 -2.60
N ASP A 7 -23.76 -1.08 -3.18
CA ASP A 7 -23.26 0.25 -3.50
C ASP A 7 -22.82 0.98 -2.22
N PHE A 8 -21.78 1.80 -2.32
CA PHE A 8 -21.31 2.58 -1.19
C PHE A 8 -22.42 3.45 -0.57
N SER A 9 -23.35 3.97 -1.38
CA SER A 9 -24.48 4.77 -0.89
C SER A 9 -25.38 4.03 0.10
N ASN A 10 -25.36 2.69 0.06
CA ASN A 10 -26.21 1.85 0.90
C ASN A 10 -25.51 1.43 2.21
N ILE A 11 -24.21 1.68 2.34
CA ILE A 11 -23.41 1.29 3.50
C ILE A 11 -23.55 2.36 4.59
N LYS A 12 -23.98 1.96 5.79
CA LYS A 12 -24.31 2.92 6.88
C LYS A 12 -23.24 3.03 7.96
N SER A 13 -22.28 2.11 7.98
CA SER A 13 -21.22 2.09 8.99
C SER A 13 -19.88 1.71 8.39
N PHE A 14 -18.80 2.13 9.05
CA PHE A 14 -17.46 1.71 8.66
C PHE A 14 -17.23 0.21 8.89
N GLU A 15 -17.88 -0.38 9.90
CA GLU A 15 -17.79 -1.82 10.16
C GLU A 15 -18.32 -2.62 8.96
N GLU A 16 -19.52 -2.25 8.46
CA GLU A 16 -20.10 -2.83 7.25
C GLU A 16 -19.22 -2.58 6.03
N PHE A 17 -18.70 -1.35 5.86
CA PHE A 17 -17.77 -0.99 4.79
C PHE A 17 -16.55 -1.91 4.75
N ASN A 18 -15.96 -2.19 5.92
CA ASN A 18 -14.74 -2.96 6.08
C ASN A 18 -14.93 -4.47 5.83
N ARG A 19 -16.17 -4.96 5.81
CA ARG A 19 -16.46 -6.36 5.43
C ARG A 19 -16.15 -6.64 3.97
N TYR A 20 -16.07 -5.62 3.13
CA TYR A 20 -15.82 -5.80 1.71
C TYR A 20 -14.40 -5.39 1.32
N TYR A 21 -13.83 -6.11 0.35
CA TYR A 21 -12.58 -5.70 -0.24
C TYR A 21 -12.80 -4.54 -1.22
N TRP A 22 -12.02 -3.47 -1.07
CA TRP A 22 -12.04 -2.30 -1.96
C TRP A 22 -10.68 -2.11 -2.61
N TYR A 23 -10.66 -1.89 -3.92
CA TYR A 23 -9.45 -1.48 -4.63
C TYR A 23 -9.19 0.02 -4.39
N ARG A 24 -7.91 0.43 -4.46
CA ARG A 24 -7.52 1.84 -4.28
C ARG A 24 -8.34 2.79 -5.16
N GLU A 25 -8.56 2.41 -6.42
CA GLU A 25 -9.28 3.26 -7.37
C GLU A 25 -10.75 3.43 -6.96
N GLU A 26 -11.38 2.39 -6.42
CA GLU A 26 -12.74 2.46 -5.90
C GLU A 26 -12.81 3.39 -4.68
N LEU A 27 -11.87 3.25 -3.74
CA LEU A 27 -11.73 4.16 -2.60
C LEU A 27 -11.56 5.61 -3.06
N SER A 28 -10.74 5.82 -4.09
CA SER A 28 -10.51 7.14 -4.66
C SER A 28 -11.79 7.73 -5.24
N GLN A 29 -12.59 6.95 -5.98
CA GLN A 29 -13.88 7.40 -6.50
C GLN A 29 -14.88 7.71 -5.38
N ILE A 30 -14.93 6.90 -4.32
CA ILE A 30 -15.75 7.17 -3.13
C ILE A 30 -15.34 8.48 -2.47
N CYS A 31 -14.05 8.67 -2.16
CA CYS A 31 -13.59 9.93 -1.58
C CYS A 31 -13.92 11.12 -2.49
N LYS A 32 -13.78 10.97 -3.81
CA LYS A 32 -14.08 12.01 -4.78
C LYS A 32 -15.57 12.37 -4.80
N SER A 33 -16.48 11.40 -4.76
CA SER A 33 -17.93 11.66 -4.73
C SER A 33 -18.36 12.34 -3.42
N LEU A 34 -17.64 12.10 -2.32
CA LEU A 34 -17.86 12.73 -1.03
C LEU A 34 -17.20 14.11 -0.87
N GLY A 35 -16.43 14.57 -1.86
CA GLY A 35 -15.66 15.82 -1.80
C GLY A 35 -14.44 15.77 -0.86
N LEU A 36 -13.94 14.57 -0.55
CA LEU A 36 -12.79 14.34 0.33
C LEU A 36 -11.47 14.27 -0.46
N GLU A 37 -10.34 14.22 0.24
CA GLU A 37 -9.04 13.92 -0.37
C GLU A 37 -9.05 12.52 -1.00
N TYR A 38 -8.71 12.43 -2.28
CA TYR A 38 -8.84 11.21 -3.08
C TYR A 38 -7.54 10.76 -3.76
N ARG A 39 -6.45 11.52 -3.64
CA ARG A 39 -5.18 11.25 -4.37
C ARG A 39 -4.21 10.36 -3.61
N ARG A 40 -4.58 9.95 -2.40
CA ARG A 40 -3.72 9.30 -1.42
C ARG A 40 -3.57 7.79 -1.70
N THR A 41 -2.80 7.11 -0.85
CA THR A 41 -2.61 5.65 -0.90
C THR A 41 -3.89 4.91 -0.48
N LYS A 42 -3.99 3.61 -0.77
CA LYS A 42 -5.14 2.78 -0.36
C LYS A 42 -5.41 2.89 1.15
N GLN A 43 -4.36 2.83 1.95
CA GLN A 43 -4.44 2.90 3.42
C GLN A 43 -4.98 4.26 3.88
N GLU A 44 -4.40 5.35 3.36
CA GLU A 44 -4.84 6.70 3.69
C GLU A 44 -6.28 6.97 3.23
N LEU A 45 -6.68 6.45 2.06
CA LEU A 45 -8.07 6.58 1.59
C LEU A 45 -9.05 5.80 2.48
N ASN A 46 -8.69 4.59 2.92
CA ASN A 46 -9.47 3.83 3.90
C ASN A 46 -9.62 4.61 5.21
N TYR A 47 -8.52 5.18 5.72
CA TYR A 47 -8.56 6.04 6.91
C TYR A 47 -9.45 7.27 6.72
N ILE A 48 -9.39 7.94 5.56
CA ILE A 48 -10.25 9.08 5.25
C ILE A 48 -11.73 8.68 5.27
N ILE A 49 -12.07 7.50 4.73
CA ILE A 49 -13.44 6.95 4.75
C ILE A 49 -13.86 6.58 6.18
N GLU A 50 -12.96 5.99 6.98
CA GLU A 50 -13.21 5.74 8.40
C GLU A 50 -13.52 7.04 9.16
N GLN A 51 -12.72 8.09 8.94
CA GLN A 51 -12.94 9.40 9.53
C GLN A 51 -14.28 10.00 9.09
N TYR A 52 -14.66 9.81 7.82
CA TYR A 52 -15.95 10.23 7.30
C TYR A 52 -17.12 9.58 8.05
N PHE A 53 -17.09 8.26 8.30
CA PHE A 53 -18.11 7.59 9.10
C PHE A 53 -18.13 8.04 10.58
N LYS A 54 -17.01 8.55 11.10
CA LYS A 54 -16.92 9.17 12.44
C LYS A 54 -17.38 10.63 12.47
N GLY A 55 -17.80 11.20 11.35
CA GLY A 55 -18.24 12.59 11.21
C GLY A 55 -17.12 13.59 10.91
N ASN A 56 -15.87 13.14 10.76
CA ASN A 56 -14.72 13.97 10.43
C ASN A 56 -14.53 14.07 8.92
N ARG A 57 -14.16 15.25 8.40
CA ARG A 57 -13.93 15.46 6.96
C ARG A 57 -12.48 15.84 6.69
N ILE A 58 -11.77 14.98 5.96
CA ILE A 58 -10.41 15.26 5.48
C ILE A 58 -10.50 15.75 4.04
N GLU A 59 -10.52 17.07 3.88
CA GLU A 59 -10.67 17.70 2.57
C GLU A 59 -9.38 17.70 1.76
N LYS A 60 -9.55 17.87 0.46
CA LYS A 60 -8.45 17.99 -0.48
C LYS A 60 -7.65 19.27 -0.22
N SER A 61 -6.37 19.13 0.09
CA SER A 61 -5.50 20.29 0.24
C SER A 61 -5.03 20.82 -1.13
N VAL A 62 -5.20 22.12 -1.37
CA VAL A 62 -4.67 22.83 -2.56
C VAL A 62 -3.30 23.45 -2.24
N LYS A 63 -2.36 22.69 -1.67
CA LYS A 63 -1.04 23.26 -1.37
C LYS A 63 -0.20 23.35 -2.66
N LYS A 64 0.06 24.58 -3.11
CA LYS A 64 1.08 24.89 -4.12
C LYS A 64 2.46 24.82 -3.47
N VAL A 65 3.19 23.72 -3.66
CA VAL A 65 4.59 23.65 -3.24
C VAL A 65 5.41 24.48 -4.23
N LYS A 66 5.96 25.62 -3.78
CA LYS A 66 6.98 26.36 -4.54
C LYS A 66 8.25 25.50 -4.55
N LYS A 67 8.60 24.94 -5.72
CA LYS A 67 9.85 24.19 -5.88
C LYS A 67 10.99 25.20 -6.04
N LYS A 68 11.77 25.45 -4.98
CA LYS A 68 13.17 25.82 -5.17
C LYS A 68 13.90 24.53 -5.52
N GLN A 69 14.74 24.54 -6.56
CA GLN A 69 15.59 23.41 -6.91
C GLN A 69 17.01 23.79 -6.53
N ALA A 70 17.63 23.02 -5.63
CA ALA A 70 19.07 23.08 -5.43
C ALA A 70 19.80 22.61 -6.71
N GLU A 71 20.85 23.33 -7.10
CA GLU A 71 21.64 23.06 -8.32
C GLU A 71 22.51 21.80 -8.20
N ALA A 72 22.95 21.45 -6.99
CA ALA A 72 23.72 20.23 -6.70
C ALA A 72 23.08 19.43 -5.55
N ILE A 73 22.91 18.11 -5.74
CA ILE A 73 22.36 17.20 -4.73
C ILE A 73 23.52 16.57 -3.95
N THR A 74 23.60 16.87 -2.67
CA THR A 74 24.53 16.24 -1.72
C THR A 74 23.77 15.42 -0.67
N LEU A 75 24.47 14.58 0.08
CA LEU A 75 23.87 13.76 1.14
C LEU A 75 23.14 14.61 2.20
N ASN A 76 23.63 15.81 2.49
CA ASN A 76 23.05 16.72 3.48
C ASN A 76 21.91 17.58 2.92
N THR A 77 21.56 17.43 1.63
CA THR A 77 20.52 18.27 1.03
C THR A 77 19.14 17.83 1.54
N PRO A 78 18.30 18.76 2.06
CA PRO A 78 16.94 18.45 2.46
C PRO A 78 16.07 17.96 1.30
N LEU A 79 15.27 16.92 1.53
CA LEU A 79 14.43 16.32 0.47
C LEU A 79 13.39 17.31 -0.08
N LEU A 80 12.85 18.17 0.79
CA LEU A 80 11.87 19.19 0.40
C LEU A 80 12.46 20.31 -0.46
N GLU A 81 13.79 20.47 -0.47
CA GLU A 81 14.51 21.55 -1.18
C GLU A 81 15.24 21.08 -2.44
N CYS A 82 15.47 19.77 -2.61
CA CYS A 82 16.15 19.22 -3.78
C CYS A 82 15.21 18.70 -4.87
N GLY A 83 13.90 18.87 -4.71
CA GLY A 83 12.91 18.34 -5.63
C GLY A 83 12.83 16.81 -5.62
N PHE A 84 13.10 16.18 -4.47
CA PHE A 84 13.09 14.73 -4.32
C PHE A 84 11.80 14.09 -4.82
N SER A 85 11.95 13.04 -5.63
CA SER A 85 10.86 12.15 -6.01
C SER A 85 11.40 10.78 -6.38
N PHE A 86 10.56 9.75 -6.30
CA PHE A 86 10.90 8.38 -6.68
C PHE A 86 10.94 8.23 -8.22
N ASN A 87 11.90 8.89 -8.84
CA ASN A 87 12.10 8.92 -10.29
C ASN A 87 13.47 8.31 -10.67
N GLN A 88 13.74 8.26 -11.97
CA GLN A 88 15.00 7.69 -12.49
C GLN A 88 16.24 8.48 -12.04
N LYS A 89 16.19 9.82 -12.04
CA LYS A 89 17.29 10.69 -11.58
C LYS A 89 17.75 10.33 -10.15
N PHE A 90 16.81 10.22 -9.21
CA PHE A 90 17.17 9.83 -7.84
C PHE A 90 17.52 8.35 -7.74
N ARG A 91 16.95 7.47 -8.58
CA ARG A 91 17.36 6.07 -8.61
C ARG A 91 18.85 5.91 -8.97
N GLU A 92 19.32 6.65 -9.98
CA GLU A 92 20.73 6.67 -10.39
C GLU A 92 21.62 7.23 -9.29
N TYR A 93 21.23 8.35 -8.67
CA TYR A 93 21.96 8.93 -7.54
C TYR A 93 22.13 7.93 -6.40
N PHE A 94 21.04 7.28 -5.98
CA PHE A 94 21.09 6.29 -4.90
C PHE A 94 21.87 5.03 -5.32
N SER A 95 21.78 4.61 -6.59
CA SER A 95 22.58 3.50 -7.14
C SER A 95 24.07 3.75 -6.98
N VAL A 96 24.54 4.96 -7.30
CA VAL A 96 25.95 5.37 -7.11
C VAL A 96 26.29 5.45 -5.62
N ALA A 97 25.42 6.04 -4.80
CA ALA A 97 25.67 6.21 -3.38
C ALA A 97 25.73 4.88 -2.61
N THR A 98 24.95 3.87 -3.01
CA THR A 98 24.89 2.56 -2.34
C THR A 98 25.73 1.49 -3.03
N GLY A 99 26.20 1.71 -4.26
CA GLY A 99 26.87 0.70 -5.09
C GLY A 99 25.95 -0.45 -5.55
N VAL A 100 24.63 -0.24 -5.59
CA VAL A 100 23.64 -1.29 -5.90
C VAL A 100 22.94 -0.98 -7.21
N GLU A 101 23.09 -1.85 -8.21
CA GLU A 101 22.44 -1.72 -9.52
C GLU A 101 21.71 -3.02 -9.92
N PRO A 102 20.40 -2.98 -10.23
CA PRO A 102 19.52 -1.81 -10.23
C PRO A 102 19.02 -1.44 -8.82
N PHE A 103 19.17 -0.16 -8.44
CA PHE A 103 18.63 0.37 -7.18
C PHE A 103 17.09 0.34 -7.17
N LYS A 104 16.50 -0.08 -6.05
CA LYS A 104 15.05 -0.08 -5.81
C LYS A 104 14.73 0.62 -4.49
N PHE A 105 13.89 1.65 -4.56
CA PHE A 105 13.29 2.25 -3.36
C PHE A 105 12.42 1.21 -2.64
N ASN A 106 12.60 1.07 -1.33
CA ASN A 106 11.82 0.16 -0.51
C ASN A 106 10.56 0.85 0.06
N ALA A 107 9.70 0.08 0.72
CA ALA A 107 8.44 0.58 1.26
C ALA A 107 8.64 1.56 2.44
N ASP A 108 9.71 1.39 3.21
CA ASP A 108 10.08 2.27 4.33
C ASP A 108 10.46 3.66 3.83
N MET A 109 11.29 3.75 2.78
CA MET A 109 11.62 5.02 2.11
C MET A 109 10.37 5.73 1.60
N ALA A 110 9.42 4.99 1.01
CA ALA A 110 8.15 5.55 0.57
C ALA A 110 7.31 6.10 1.72
N THR A 111 7.38 5.45 2.89
CA THR A 111 6.67 5.87 4.11
C THR A 111 7.35 7.07 4.76
N ALA A 112 8.68 7.08 4.84
CA ALA A 112 9.47 8.22 5.29
C ALA A 112 9.16 9.46 4.44
N TRP A 113 9.18 9.35 3.11
CA TRP A 113 8.88 10.50 2.25
C TRP A 113 7.45 11.03 2.43
N ARG A 114 6.48 10.15 2.72
CA ARG A 114 5.12 10.57 3.06
C ARG A 114 5.09 11.34 4.38
N LYS A 115 5.77 10.84 5.42
CA LYS A 115 5.89 11.49 6.74
C LYS A 115 6.56 12.86 6.63
N VAL A 116 7.65 12.99 5.89
CA VAL A 116 8.35 14.26 5.62
C VAL A 116 7.40 15.29 5.02
N LYS A 117 6.63 14.91 3.99
CA LYS A 117 5.67 15.81 3.33
C LYS A 117 4.48 16.18 4.21
N ALA A 118 3.99 15.23 5.02
CA ALA A 118 2.87 15.46 5.92
C ALA A 118 3.26 16.41 7.08
N GLY A 119 4.44 16.20 7.66
CA GLY A 119 4.99 17.00 8.74
C GLY A 119 5.69 18.28 8.30
N ASN A 120 5.89 18.48 6.99
CA ASN A 120 6.74 19.55 6.45
C ASN A 120 8.13 19.58 7.11
N ASP A 121 8.75 18.40 7.20
CA ASP A 121 10.03 18.21 7.85
C ASP A 121 11.17 18.74 6.96
N LEU A 122 11.56 19.99 7.22
CA LEU A 122 12.59 20.70 6.45
C LEU A 122 14.00 20.18 6.72
N ASN A 123 14.20 19.36 7.76
CA ASN A 123 15.52 18.89 8.16
C ASN A 123 15.84 17.49 7.64
N PHE A 124 14.84 16.77 7.10
CA PHE A 124 15.05 15.42 6.61
C PHE A 124 15.85 15.40 5.31
N THR A 125 17.04 14.78 5.34
CA THR A 125 18.03 14.82 4.26
C THR A 125 18.12 13.53 3.45
N ILE A 126 18.90 13.56 2.35
CA ILE A 126 19.20 12.37 1.54
C ILE A 126 19.93 11.31 2.38
N GLN A 127 20.80 11.72 3.30
CA GLN A 127 21.48 10.82 4.23
C GLN A 127 20.48 10.11 5.15
N ASP A 128 19.48 10.82 5.67
CA ASP A 128 18.45 10.21 6.52
C ASP A 128 17.60 9.21 5.74
N MET A 129 17.30 9.52 4.47
CA MET A 129 16.64 8.58 3.57
C MET A 129 17.47 7.30 3.33
N LEU A 130 18.80 7.40 3.27
CA LEU A 130 19.69 6.24 3.19
C LEU A 130 19.72 5.44 4.49
N LYS A 131 19.74 6.08 5.66
CA LYS A 131 19.62 5.37 6.95
C LYS A 131 18.32 4.57 7.03
N VAL A 132 17.20 5.13 6.53
CA VAL A 132 15.94 4.39 6.39
C VAL A 132 16.10 3.20 5.44
N TYR A 133 16.79 3.37 4.31
CA TYR A 133 17.04 2.28 3.35
C TYR A 133 17.80 1.11 3.98
N TYR A 134 18.85 1.39 4.77
CA TYR A 134 19.66 0.38 5.45
C TYR A 134 19.02 -0.18 6.73
N GLY A 135 17.88 0.35 7.16
CA GLY A 135 17.22 -0.06 8.41
C GLY A 135 17.89 0.50 9.67
N GLU A 136 18.76 1.50 9.52
CA GLU A 136 19.48 2.18 10.61
C GLU A 136 18.66 3.30 11.27
N SER A 137 17.49 3.62 10.72
CA SER A 137 16.57 4.63 11.25
C SER A 137 15.17 4.05 11.44
N ASP A 138 14.56 4.38 12.57
CA ASP A 138 13.16 4.08 12.90
C ASP A 138 12.19 5.20 12.48
N TYR A 139 12.67 6.22 11.74
CA TYR A 139 11.89 7.40 11.37
C TYR A 139 10.55 7.04 10.73
N ALA A 140 10.52 6.00 9.89
CA ALA A 140 9.30 5.42 9.37
C ALA A 140 9.52 3.95 9.05
N LYS A 141 8.54 3.13 9.42
CA LYS A 141 8.44 1.73 8.99
C LYS A 141 7.13 1.53 8.27
N TYR A 142 7.18 0.81 7.16
CA TYR A 142 6.01 0.42 6.41
C TYR A 142 5.28 -0.68 7.16
N ASP A 143 4.00 -0.45 7.43
CA ASP A 143 3.13 -1.50 7.96
C ASP A 143 2.79 -2.50 6.85
N HIS A 144 3.47 -3.65 6.90
CA HIS A 144 3.26 -4.74 5.95
C HIS A 144 1.90 -5.42 6.10
N SER A 145 1.27 -5.33 7.27
CA SER A 145 0.00 -6.02 7.57
C SER A 145 -1.17 -5.49 6.73
N VAL A 146 -1.05 -4.26 6.23
CA VAL A 146 -2.16 -3.58 5.55
C VAL A 146 -2.37 -4.08 4.11
N CYS A 147 -1.42 -4.83 3.54
CA CYS A 147 -1.60 -5.44 2.22
C CYS A 147 -2.17 -6.84 2.36
N GLN A 148 -3.50 -6.94 2.46
CA GLN A 148 -4.23 -8.19 2.69
C GLN A 148 -3.83 -9.32 1.72
N TRP A 149 -3.66 -9.02 0.42
CA TRP A 149 -3.17 -10.02 -0.54
C TRP A 149 -1.76 -10.51 -0.23
N ASN A 150 -0.83 -9.60 0.09
CA ASN A 150 0.54 -10.00 0.40
C ASN A 150 0.60 -10.82 1.69
N GLN A 151 -0.21 -10.46 2.69
CA GLN A 151 -0.33 -11.22 3.93
C GLN A 151 -0.93 -12.61 3.65
N PHE A 152 -2.04 -12.67 2.92
CA PHE A 152 -2.67 -13.91 2.48
C PHE A 152 -1.69 -14.83 1.74
N LEU A 153 -0.96 -14.29 0.77
CA LEU A 153 0.02 -15.05 -0.02
C LEU A 153 1.19 -15.53 0.86
N LYS A 154 1.67 -14.70 1.78
CA LYS A 154 2.75 -15.05 2.72
C LYS A 154 2.31 -16.19 3.65
N ASP A 155 1.11 -16.09 4.20
CA ASP A 155 0.54 -17.08 5.10
C ASP A 155 0.29 -18.41 4.38
N PHE A 156 -0.28 -18.36 3.18
CA PHE A 156 -0.42 -19.54 2.31
C PHE A 156 0.93 -20.20 2.02
N CYS A 157 1.93 -19.42 1.59
CA CYS A 157 3.26 -19.96 1.28
C CYS A 157 4.03 -20.49 2.49
N SER A 158 3.60 -20.13 3.70
CA SER A 158 4.18 -20.62 4.96
C SER A 158 3.49 -21.89 5.46
N ASP A 159 2.37 -22.29 4.86
CA ASP A 159 1.71 -23.58 5.11
C ASP A 159 2.44 -24.70 4.37
N GLU A 160 2.75 -25.78 5.09
CA GLU A 160 3.35 -27.01 4.55
C GLU A 160 2.52 -27.60 3.40
N PHE A 161 1.19 -27.44 3.42
CA PHE A 161 0.32 -27.92 2.34
C PHE A 161 0.49 -27.15 1.04
N SER A 162 1.07 -25.94 1.08
CA SER A 162 1.38 -25.20 -0.13
C SER A 162 2.44 -25.90 -1.00
N ASP A 163 3.28 -26.77 -0.41
CA ASP A 163 4.31 -27.51 -1.12
C ASP A 163 3.74 -28.60 -2.05
N PHE A 164 2.49 -29.02 -1.85
CA PHE A 164 1.80 -29.94 -2.76
C PHE A 164 1.43 -29.29 -4.11
N TYR A 165 1.59 -27.97 -4.24
CA TYR A 165 1.22 -27.24 -5.43
C TYR A 165 2.44 -26.66 -6.15
N SER A 166 2.67 -27.11 -7.37
CA SER A 166 3.74 -26.59 -8.24
C SER A 166 3.55 -25.11 -8.57
N ASN A 167 2.31 -24.66 -8.80
CA ASN A 167 1.97 -23.26 -9.05
C ASN A 167 1.29 -22.60 -7.84
N LYS A 168 2.07 -22.37 -6.78
CA LYS A 168 1.62 -21.72 -5.53
C LYS A 168 0.87 -20.40 -5.78
N LEU A 169 1.38 -19.56 -6.69
CA LEU A 169 0.77 -18.27 -6.97
C LEU A 169 -0.63 -18.40 -7.58
N LYS A 170 -0.83 -19.35 -8.50
CA LYS A 170 -2.15 -19.60 -9.11
C LYS A 170 -3.14 -20.10 -8.07
N VAL A 171 -2.73 -21.03 -7.20
CA VAL A 171 -3.58 -21.55 -6.11
C VAL A 171 -3.96 -20.44 -5.14
N ALA A 172 -2.97 -19.66 -4.67
CA ALA A 172 -3.22 -18.52 -3.80
C ALA A 172 -4.19 -17.51 -4.43
N ALA A 173 -4.06 -17.23 -5.74
CA ALA A 173 -4.94 -16.30 -6.44
C ALA A 173 -6.39 -16.82 -6.53
N ILE A 174 -6.59 -18.13 -6.69
CA ILE A 174 -7.92 -18.76 -6.69
C ILE A 174 -8.56 -18.61 -5.32
N LEU A 175 -7.87 -19.04 -4.26
CA LEU A 175 -8.38 -18.94 -2.89
C LEU A 175 -8.66 -17.49 -2.50
N TRP A 176 -7.73 -16.59 -2.83
CA TRP A 176 -7.88 -15.17 -2.59
C TRP A 176 -9.13 -14.60 -3.26
N LYS A 177 -9.44 -15.02 -4.49
CA LYS A 177 -10.65 -14.57 -5.19
C LYS A 177 -11.90 -14.88 -4.37
N GLU A 178 -12.00 -16.09 -3.83
CA GLU A 178 -13.17 -16.56 -3.07
C GLU A 178 -13.34 -15.80 -1.74
N VAL A 179 -12.26 -15.61 -0.98
CA VAL A 179 -12.33 -14.82 0.27
C VAL A 179 -12.50 -13.32 0.02
N ARG A 180 -11.92 -12.79 -1.06
CA ARG A 180 -12.02 -11.36 -1.43
C ARG A 180 -13.44 -11.00 -1.85
N ASP A 181 -14.09 -11.87 -2.61
CA ASP A 181 -15.42 -11.63 -3.19
C ASP A 181 -16.57 -12.04 -2.25
N SER A 182 -16.24 -12.53 -1.04
CA SER A 182 -17.19 -12.86 0.03
C SER A 182 -17.09 -11.88 1.22
N THR A 183 -17.96 -12.05 2.21
CA THR A 183 -17.93 -11.30 3.48
C THR A 183 -17.00 -11.92 4.52
N ASN A 184 -16.36 -13.06 4.21
CA ASN A 184 -15.44 -13.75 5.12
C ASN A 184 -14.18 -12.92 5.39
N GLU A 185 -13.40 -13.29 6.40
CA GLU A 185 -12.12 -12.61 6.68
C GLU A 185 -11.14 -12.80 5.52
N LYS A 186 -10.40 -11.74 5.19
CA LYS A 186 -9.46 -11.68 4.05
C LYS A 186 -8.10 -12.25 4.45
N ILE A 187 -8.13 -13.38 5.13
CA ILE A 187 -6.97 -14.09 5.68
C ILE A 187 -6.92 -15.50 5.10
N TYR A 188 -5.73 -16.06 5.02
CA TYR A 188 -5.58 -17.45 4.64
C TYR A 188 -5.97 -18.35 5.83
N SER A 189 -6.69 -19.43 5.55
CA SER A 189 -6.87 -20.54 6.47
C SER A 189 -6.73 -21.84 5.70
N ARG A 190 -6.17 -22.88 6.36
CA ARG A 190 -5.99 -24.20 5.75
C ARG A 190 -7.31 -24.80 5.25
N GLN A 191 -8.43 -24.50 5.90
CA GLN A 191 -9.77 -24.94 5.51
C GLN A 191 -10.14 -24.52 4.07
N LEU A 192 -9.61 -23.40 3.58
CA LEU A 192 -9.85 -22.95 2.21
C LEU A 192 -9.34 -23.96 1.16
N LEU A 193 -8.29 -24.73 1.48
CA LEU A 193 -7.77 -25.77 0.58
C LEU A 193 -8.77 -26.88 0.37
N ASP A 194 -9.48 -27.28 1.43
CA ASP A 194 -10.48 -28.33 1.38
C ASP A 194 -11.78 -27.81 0.77
N GLU A 195 -12.22 -26.62 1.19
CA GLU A 195 -13.47 -25.99 0.71
C GLU A 195 -13.45 -25.72 -0.79
N TYR A 196 -12.31 -25.25 -1.32
CA TYR A 196 -12.17 -24.88 -2.74
C TYR A 196 -11.36 -25.89 -3.56
N ARG A 197 -11.18 -27.11 -3.06
CA ARG A 197 -10.39 -28.18 -3.70
C ARG A 197 -10.72 -28.37 -5.17
N CYS A 198 -12.00 -28.50 -5.52
CA CYS A 198 -12.43 -28.72 -6.90
C CYS A 198 -11.97 -27.58 -7.84
N LYS A 199 -12.06 -26.31 -7.39
CA LYS A 199 -11.63 -25.15 -8.17
C LYS A 199 -10.11 -25.11 -8.36
N ILE A 200 -9.36 -25.55 -7.35
CA ILE A 200 -7.90 -25.66 -7.40
C ILE A 200 -7.50 -26.72 -8.44
N GLU A 201 -8.12 -27.90 -8.39
CA GLU A 201 -7.82 -29.02 -9.28
C GLU A 201 -8.17 -28.72 -10.75
N GLU A 202 -9.32 -28.08 -11.01
CA GLU A 202 -9.71 -27.65 -12.36
C GLU A 202 -8.71 -26.68 -12.99
N CYS A 203 -8.06 -25.85 -12.16
CA CYS A 203 -7.06 -24.89 -12.61
C CYS A 203 -5.64 -25.47 -12.74
N GLN A 204 -5.41 -26.73 -12.35
CA GLN A 204 -4.10 -27.40 -12.50
C GLN A 204 -4.01 -28.27 -13.75
N LYS A 205 -5.13 -28.51 -14.44
CA LYS A 205 -5.18 -29.06 -15.79
C LYS A 205 -4.75 -28.01 -16.83
#